data_AF-A0A813LCF7-F1
#
_entry.id   AF-A0A813LCF7-F1
#
_cell.length_a   1.000
_cell.length_b   1.000
_cell.length_c   1.000
_cell.angle_alpha   90.00
_cell.angle_beta   90.00
_cell.angle_gamma   90.00
#
_symmetry.space_group_name_H-M   'P 1'
#
loop_
_entity.id
_entity.type
_entity.pdbx_description
1 polymer ?
#
loop_
_entity_poly.entity_id
_entity_poly.type
_entity_poly.pdbx_seq_one_letter_code
_entity_poly.pdbx_strand_id
1 'polypeptide(L)'
;TAPQEQQQGPRGPRFGRMLRSFLPRVARAEEIPSSAAAPEMGATEGLPPVSQEPQAVQFEMFSREWQQVAMQDNWDGFRIEAANKVTDHVQASHALFLGTQLRECGYIYQFGPSFQSTDGRSMLVARAGLDGGVNGRFSQKLGSSWEAKASSNSHLKDPHRNMHEGSMEYTGSNFSLATKLAWQGAFLAGGALTGRILPSLQIGGDLTCVAVNGITAISQVGLRYAEGKDVFTAALSRTPDPRSPVGAKIHELKMQYVRRVTERLSLATEYKYSHPDKESGLQFAYEYAFRQARVQGLIDTDCKVSCCVSDFTGFGFSGMIDYAKGDYKFGVVMHVLPQPEPGQQPM
;
A
#
# COMPACT_ATOMS: atom_id res chain seq x y z
N THR A 1 22.74 89.61 -13.53
CA THR A 1 21.94 88.74 -14.41
C THR A 1 20.80 88.18 -13.58
N ALA A 2 19.60 88.73 -13.72
CA ALA A 2 18.34 88.24 -13.12
C ALA A 2 17.76 87.07 -13.96
N PRO A 3 16.59 86.42 -13.66
CA PRO A 3 15.70 86.42 -12.46
C PRO A 3 15.38 84.99 -11.90
N GLN A 4 14.76 84.80 -10.70
CA GLN A 4 13.33 84.49 -10.33
C GLN A 4 12.66 83.37 -11.17
N GLU A 5 11.80 82.45 -10.70
CA GLU A 5 10.55 82.53 -9.91
C GLU A 5 10.05 81.05 -9.74
N GLN A 6 9.71 80.49 -8.57
CA GLN A 6 8.42 80.45 -7.87
C GLN A 6 7.17 80.06 -8.71
N GLN A 7 6.43 79.02 -8.28
CA GLN A 7 4.93 78.87 -8.28
C GLN A 7 4.56 77.43 -7.86
N GLN A 8 4.04 77.18 -6.65
CA GLN A 8 2.63 77.19 -6.21
C GLN A 8 1.67 76.29 -7.03
N GLY A 9 1.01 75.34 -6.35
CA GLY A 9 -0.06 74.46 -6.88
C GLY A 9 -1.37 75.21 -7.22
N PRO A 10 -2.46 74.53 -7.65
CA PRO A 10 -3.40 73.93 -6.66
C PRO A 10 -4.37 72.79 -7.15
N ARG A 11 -5.11 72.22 -6.18
CA ARG A 11 -6.50 71.66 -6.19
C ARG A 11 -6.82 70.30 -6.87
N GLY A 12 -7.44 69.41 -6.08
CA GLY A 12 -8.05 68.13 -6.49
C GLY A 12 -9.42 68.25 -7.20
N PRO A 13 -10.14 67.13 -7.44
CA PRO A 13 -11.12 66.65 -6.44
C PRO A 13 -11.28 65.10 -6.30
N ARG A 14 -12.13 64.72 -5.34
CA ARG A 14 -12.58 63.39 -4.87
C ARG A 14 -13.53 62.66 -5.84
N PHE A 15 -13.51 61.33 -5.84
CA PHE A 15 -14.61 60.32 -5.89
C PHE A 15 -13.91 58.95 -6.15
N GLY A 16 -14.08 57.81 -5.46
CA GLY A 16 -15.02 57.34 -4.46
C GLY A 16 -15.36 55.87 -4.73
N ARG A 17 -14.94 54.95 -3.84
CA ARG A 17 -15.42 53.55 -3.64
C ARG A 17 -15.10 52.44 -4.68
N MET A 18 -15.05 51.22 -4.14
CA MET A 18 -14.78 49.88 -4.74
C MET A 18 -13.28 49.52 -4.80
N LEU A 19 -12.75 48.43 -4.25
CA LEU A 19 -13.30 47.22 -3.66
C LEU A 19 -12.54 46.86 -2.37
N ARG A 20 -13.26 46.75 -1.26
CA ARG A 20 -12.94 45.77 -0.21
C ARG A 20 -13.35 44.40 -0.73
N SER A 21 -12.62 43.35 -0.31
CA SER A 21 -13.00 41.92 -0.24
C SER A 21 -12.27 40.98 -1.20
N PHE A 22 -11.13 40.42 -0.78
CA PHE A 22 -10.67 39.08 -1.19
C PHE A 22 -9.83 38.46 -0.06
N LEU A 23 -10.51 38.15 1.05
CA LEU A 23 -10.08 37.12 2.00
C LEU A 23 -11.00 35.91 1.77
N PRO A 24 -10.48 34.68 1.70
CA PRO A 24 -11.28 33.49 1.40
C PRO A 24 -12.30 33.21 2.51
N ARG A 25 -13.56 33.13 2.11
CA ARG A 25 -14.72 32.83 2.94
C ARG A 25 -14.65 31.39 3.48
N VAL A 26 -14.70 31.28 4.81
CA VAL A 26 -15.08 30.06 5.53
C VAL A 26 -16.52 29.71 5.13
N ALA A 27 -16.71 28.58 4.46
CA ALA A 27 -18.03 28.05 4.15
C ALA A 27 -18.60 27.37 5.40
N ARG A 28 -19.46 28.12 6.09
CA ARG A 28 -20.33 27.64 7.16
C ARG A 28 -21.52 26.92 6.51
N ALA A 29 -21.74 25.65 6.84
CA ALA A 29 -22.91 24.91 6.41
C ALA A 29 -24.17 25.54 7.05
N GLU A 30 -25.13 25.94 6.22
CA GLU A 30 -26.45 26.40 6.66
C GLU A 30 -27.33 25.21 7.03
N GLU A 31 -27.93 25.32 8.21
CA GLU A 31 -28.99 24.46 8.73
C GLU A 31 -30.28 24.69 7.93
N ILE A 32 -30.94 23.61 7.51
CA ILE A 32 -32.30 23.65 6.93
C ILE A 32 -33.30 23.37 8.07
N PRO A 33 -34.38 24.15 8.22
CA PRO A 33 -35.23 24.14 9.41
C PRO A 33 -36.19 22.94 9.49
N SER A 34 -36.46 22.57 10.74
CA SER A 34 -37.41 21.55 11.23
C SER A 34 -38.85 22.07 11.29
N SER A 35 -39.82 21.22 10.89
CA SER A 35 -41.25 21.15 11.29
C SER A 35 -42.04 20.38 10.20
N ALA A 36 -42.97 19.43 10.41
CA ALA A 36 -43.50 18.69 11.56
C ALA A 36 -44.46 17.56 11.05
N ALA A 37 -44.66 16.52 11.88
CA ALA A 37 -45.82 15.60 12.02
C ALA A 37 -46.17 14.63 10.86
N ALA A 38 -46.45 13.32 11.00
CA ALA A 38 -46.81 12.38 12.11
C ALA A 38 -46.73 10.91 11.57
N PRO A 39 -47.15 9.82 12.27
CA PRO A 39 -47.30 9.53 13.71
C PRO A 39 -46.47 8.31 14.20
N GLU A 40 -46.34 8.17 15.51
CA GLU A 40 -45.78 6.99 16.19
C GLU A 40 -46.80 5.83 16.27
N MET A 41 -46.33 4.60 16.01
CA MET A 41 -46.56 3.40 16.84
C MET A 41 -46.03 2.13 16.14
N GLY A 42 -45.19 1.35 16.84
CA GLY A 42 -45.01 -0.08 16.51
C GLY A 42 -43.60 -0.66 16.68
N ALA A 43 -43.29 -1.07 17.92
CA ALA A 43 -42.50 -2.26 18.30
C ALA A 43 -41.09 -2.51 17.68
N THR A 44 -40.07 -2.30 18.52
CA THR A 44 -38.88 -3.15 18.73
C THR A 44 -38.51 -4.19 17.67
N GLU A 45 -37.45 -3.92 16.91
CA GLU A 45 -36.54 -4.95 16.36
C GLU A 45 -35.09 -4.42 16.30
N GLY A 46 -34.24 -5.03 17.13
CA GLY A 46 -32.77 -5.14 17.03
C GLY A 46 -31.94 -3.98 16.45
N LEU A 47 -31.50 -3.05 17.31
CA LEU A 47 -30.21 -2.39 17.12
C LEU A 47 -29.09 -3.46 17.10
N PRO A 48 -28.24 -3.55 16.08
CA PRO A 48 -27.08 -4.45 16.13
C PRO A 48 -26.14 -3.98 17.26
N PRO A 49 -25.55 -4.91 18.03
CA PRO A 49 -24.84 -4.58 19.25
C PRO A 49 -23.57 -3.75 18.98
N VAL A 50 -23.41 -2.78 19.89
CA VAL A 50 -22.21 -2.05 20.30
C VAL A 50 -20.89 -2.79 20.02
N SER A 51 -19.96 -2.07 19.39
CA SER A 51 -18.52 -2.32 19.39
C SER A 51 -18.06 -3.68 18.88
N GLN A 52 -17.95 -3.82 17.55
CA GLN A 52 -16.94 -4.72 17.00
C GLN A 52 -15.58 -4.21 17.47
N GLU A 53 -15.02 -4.82 18.52
CA GLU A 53 -13.64 -4.54 18.93
C GLU A 53 -12.74 -4.87 17.73
N PRO A 54 -12.07 -3.87 17.12
CA PRO A 54 -11.21 -4.14 15.99
C PRO A 54 -10.09 -5.07 16.47
N GLN A 55 -10.06 -6.26 15.88
CA GLN A 55 -9.10 -7.32 16.17
C GLN A 55 -7.67 -6.78 16.11
N ALA A 56 -6.78 -7.29 16.97
CA ALA A 56 -5.37 -6.91 16.95
C ALA A 56 -4.80 -7.10 15.54
N VAL A 57 -4.33 -6.01 14.94
CA VAL A 57 -3.85 -6.00 13.56
C VAL A 57 -2.40 -6.46 13.59
N GLN A 58 -2.03 -7.35 12.68
CA GLN A 58 -0.67 -7.88 12.60
C GLN A 58 0.35 -6.77 12.34
N PHE A 59 1.59 -6.96 12.78
CA PHE A 59 2.67 -5.99 12.59
C PHE A 59 2.91 -5.64 11.11
N GLU A 60 2.83 -6.62 10.21
CA GLU A 60 2.97 -6.40 8.76
C GLU A 60 1.85 -5.54 8.20
N MET A 61 0.66 -5.67 8.80
CA MET A 61 -0.52 -4.92 8.42
C MET A 61 -0.47 -3.47 8.92
N PHE A 62 0.49 -3.08 9.76
CA PHE A 62 0.67 -1.67 10.15
C PHE A 62 1.00 -0.80 8.94
N SER A 63 1.82 -1.33 8.02
CA SER A 63 2.18 -0.61 6.79
C SER A 63 1.21 -0.84 5.64
N ARG A 64 0.24 -1.77 5.78
CA ARG A 64 -0.63 -2.18 4.66
C ARG A 64 -1.46 -1.04 4.11
N GLU A 65 -2.01 -0.18 4.95
CA GLU A 65 -2.85 0.93 4.47
C GLU A 65 -2.05 1.93 3.64
N TRP A 66 -0.82 2.24 4.08
CA TRP A 66 0.09 3.04 3.28
C TRP A 66 0.49 2.30 2.00
N GLN A 67 0.88 1.02 2.10
CA GLN A 67 1.24 0.22 0.93
C GLN A 67 0.09 0.11 -0.07
N GLN A 68 -1.17 0.05 0.36
CA GLN A 68 -2.30 0.00 -0.57
C GLN A 68 -2.44 1.26 -1.43
N VAL A 69 -2.09 2.42 -0.87
CA VAL A 69 -2.12 3.72 -1.55
C VAL A 69 -0.83 3.97 -2.33
N ALA A 70 0.32 3.57 -1.79
CA ALA A 70 1.65 3.88 -2.32
C ALA A 70 2.22 2.80 -3.25
N MET A 71 1.85 1.53 -3.06
CA MET A 71 2.26 0.42 -3.94
C MET A 71 1.47 0.52 -5.24
N GLN A 72 1.95 1.41 -6.09
CA GLN A 72 1.63 1.39 -7.49
C GLN A 72 2.40 0.24 -8.12
N ASP A 73 1.67 -0.63 -8.79
CA ASP A 73 2.28 -1.57 -9.69
C ASP A 73 2.82 -0.79 -10.89
N ASN A 74 4.08 -0.37 -10.79
CA ASN A 74 4.72 0.38 -11.86
C ASN A 74 5.28 -0.60 -12.88
N TRP A 75 4.74 -0.57 -14.10
CA TRP A 75 5.12 -1.48 -15.17
C TRP A 75 6.01 -0.78 -16.19
N ASP A 76 6.88 -1.58 -16.80
CA ASP A 76 7.72 -1.17 -17.91
C ASP A 76 7.44 -2.14 -19.06
N GLY A 77 6.93 -1.61 -20.17
CA GLY A 77 6.51 -2.40 -21.33
C GLY A 77 5.04 -2.86 -21.29
N PHE A 78 4.74 -3.93 -22.03
CA PHE A 78 3.38 -4.43 -22.23
C PHE A 78 3.13 -5.70 -21.41
N ARG A 79 2.10 -5.69 -20.57
CA ARG A 79 1.69 -6.84 -19.75
C ARG A 79 0.28 -7.29 -20.17
N ILE A 80 0.14 -8.54 -20.58
CA ILE A 80 -1.16 -9.17 -20.80
C ILE A 80 -1.38 -10.21 -19.72
N GLU A 81 -2.48 -10.12 -19.01
CA GLU A 81 -2.89 -11.15 -18.06
C GLU A 81 -4.21 -11.76 -18.50
N ALA A 82 -4.20 -13.03 -18.88
CA ALA A 82 -5.41 -13.80 -19.13
C ALA A 82 -5.63 -14.75 -17.95
N ALA A 83 -6.71 -14.54 -17.19
CA ALA A 83 -7.06 -15.41 -16.06
C ALA A 83 -8.33 -16.18 -16.37
N ASN A 84 -8.22 -17.44 -16.75
CA ASN A 84 -9.37 -18.28 -17.06
C ASN A 84 -9.86 -19.03 -15.81
N LYS A 85 -11.16 -18.97 -15.53
CA LYS A 85 -11.78 -19.75 -14.46
C LYS A 85 -12.09 -21.13 -15.01
N VAL A 86 -11.29 -22.12 -14.64
CA VAL A 86 -11.45 -23.52 -15.09
C VAL A 86 -12.52 -24.22 -14.25
N THR A 87 -12.62 -23.86 -12.98
CA THR A 87 -13.64 -24.35 -12.04
C THR A 87 -13.90 -23.24 -11.01
N ASP A 88 -15.01 -23.30 -10.28
CA ASP A 88 -15.31 -22.34 -9.19
C ASP A 88 -14.18 -22.23 -8.14
N HIS A 89 -13.36 -23.28 -8.02
CA HIS A 89 -12.25 -23.38 -7.08
C HIS A 89 -10.87 -23.24 -7.73
N VAL A 90 -10.77 -23.29 -9.06
CA VAL A 90 -9.50 -23.30 -9.79
C VAL A 90 -9.51 -22.23 -10.88
N GLN A 91 -8.55 -21.32 -10.81
CA GLN A 91 -8.30 -20.33 -11.86
C GLN A 91 -6.90 -20.53 -12.42
N ALA A 92 -6.79 -20.58 -13.74
CA ALA A 92 -5.52 -20.64 -14.45
C ALA A 92 -5.19 -19.23 -14.94
N SER A 93 -4.06 -18.68 -14.50
CA SER A 93 -3.58 -17.36 -14.93
C SER A 93 -2.38 -17.48 -15.86
N HIS A 94 -2.42 -16.72 -16.95
CA HIS A 94 -1.37 -16.59 -17.94
C HIS A 94 -0.97 -15.12 -17.97
N ALA A 95 0.27 -14.81 -17.59
CA ALA A 95 0.81 -13.45 -17.62
C ALA A 95 1.96 -13.40 -18.63
N LEU A 96 1.79 -12.61 -19.67
CA LEU A 96 2.79 -12.32 -20.68
C LEU A 96 3.31 -10.90 -20.45
N PHE A 97 4.62 -10.77 -20.27
CA PHE A 97 5.31 -9.50 -20.13
C PHE A 97 6.24 -9.33 -21.34
N LEU A 98 6.14 -8.20 -22.02
CA LEU A 98 6.95 -7.84 -23.19
C LEU A 98 7.60 -6.49 -22.94
N GLY A 99 8.86 -6.34 -23.37
CA GLY A 99 9.58 -5.06 -23.31
C GLY A 99 10.03 -4.63 -21.91
N THR A 100 9.93 -5.51 -20.91
CA THR A 100 10.40 -5.19 -19.56
C THR A 100 11.92 -5.18 -19.53
N GLN A 101 12.54 -4.12 -19.01
CA GLN A 101 13.99 -4.12 -18.73
C GLN A 101 14.39 -4.99 -17.52
N LEU A 102 13.42 -5.64 -16.86
CA LEU A 102 13.66 -6.43 -15.64
C LEU A 102 14.47 -7.72 -15.90
N ARG A 103 14.54 -8.19 -17.15
CA ARG A 103 15.26 -9.40 -17.58
C ARG A 103 15.92 -9.17 -18.95
N GLU A 104 17.10 -9.74 -19.14
CA GLU A 104 17.91 -9.61 -20.36
C GLU A 104 17.20 -10.10 -21.64
N CYS A 105 16.27 -11.06 -21.53
CA CYS A 105 15.57 -11.63 -22.70
C CYS A 105 14.40 -10.77 -23.21
N GLY A 106 14.01 -9.68 -22.55
CA GLY A 106 12.99 -8.75 -23.05
C GLY A 106 11.55 -9.29 -23.13
N TYR A 107 11.30 -10.58 -22.84
CA TYR A 107 9.98 -11.16 -22.69
C TYR A 107 9.95 -12.20 -21.54
N ILE A 108 8.81 -12.29 -20.85
CA ILE A 108 8.57 -13.24 -19.77
C ILE A 108 7.16 -13.78 -19.93
N TYR A 109 7.00 -15.09 -19.95
CA TYR A 109 5.69 -15.71 -19.83
C TYR A 109 5.64 -16.49 -18.53
N GLN A 110 4.61 -16.22 -17.75
CA GLN A 110 4.32 -16.89 -16.48
C GLN A 110 2.97 -17.57 -16.56
N PHE A 111 2.93 -18.84 -16.20
CA PHE A 111 1.71 -19.61 -16.06
C PHE A 111 1.52 -19.95 -14.59
N GLY A 112 0.35 -19.68 -14.04
CA GLY A 112 0.10 -19.91 -12.63
C GLY A 112 -1.32 -20.36 -12.31
N PRO A 113 -1.51 -21.61 -11.84
CA PRO A 113 -2.78 -22.01 -11.27
C PRO A 113 -2.94 -21.42 -9.85
N SER A 114 -4.13 -20.88 -9.58
CA SER A 114 -4.58 -20.53 -8.24
C SER A 114 -5.79 -21.39 -7.88
N PHE A 115 -5.70 -22.05 -6.73
CA PHE A 115 -6.76 -22.82 -6.12
C PHE A 115 -7.25 -22.12 -4.86
N GLN A 116 -8.56 -22.00 -4.69
CA GLN A 116 -9.18 -21.53 -3.47
C GLN A 116 -10.27 -22.52 -3.07
N SER A 117 -10.16 -23.06 -1.86
CA SER A 117 -11.16 -23.99 -1.32
C SER A 117 -12.49 -23.27 -1.09
N THR A 118 -13.59 -24.02 -1.22
CA THR A 118 -14.98 -23.58 -1.03
C THR A 118 -15.22 -22.92 0.34
N ASP A 119 -14.50 -23.38 1.38
CA ASP A 119 -14.56 -22.82 2.74
C ASP A 119 -13.73 -21.53 2.90
N GLY A 120 -12.99 -21.10 1.87
CA GLY A 120 -12.07 -19.96 1.93
C GLY A 120 -10.89 -20.14 2.89
N ARG A 121 -10.73 -21.34 3.47
CA ARG A 121 -9.72 -21.66 4.47
C ARG A 121 -8.36 -21.94 3.86
N SER A 122 -8.30 -22.58 2.70
CA SER A 122 -7.04 -22.82 1.99
C SER A 122 -7.01 -22.11 0.65
N MET A 123 -5.88 -21.46 0.39
CA MET A 123 -5.57 -20.82 -0.88
C MET A 123 -4.16 -21.25 -1.29
N LEU A 124 -4.02 -21.68 -2.53
CA LEU A 124 -2.76 -22.10 -3.14
C LEU A 124 -2.61 -21.33 -4.44
N VAL A 125 -1.45 -20.72 -4.65
CA VAL A 125 -1.10 -20.01 -5.87
C VAL A 125 0.27 -20.50 -6.29
N ALA A 126 0.36 -21.17 -7.43
CA ALA A 126 1.63 -21.47 -8.06
C ALA A 126 1.80 -20.59 -9.31
N ARG A 127 3.03 -20.24 -9.65
CA ARG A 127 3.43 -19.50 -10.85
C ARG A 127 4.75 -20.06 -11.34
N ALA A 128 4.79 -20.50 -12.59
CA ALA A 128 5.98 -20.98 -13.27
C ALA A 128 6.27 -20.07 -14.47
N GLY A 129 7.48 -19.52 -14.52
CA GLY A 129 7.99 -18.72 -15.63
C GLY A 129 8.78 -19.55 -16.63
N LEU A 130 8.75 -19.17 -17.92
CA LEU A 130 9.60 -19.76 -18.96
C LEU A 130 11.09 -19.57 -18.70
N ASP A 131 11.46 -18.60 -17.86
CA ASP A 131 12.83 -18.32 -17.44
C ASP A 131 13.36 -19.31 -16.40
N GLY A 132 12.53 -20.25 -15.96
CA GLY A 132 12.86 -21.26 -14.95
C GLY A 132 12.59 -20.81 -13.51
N GLY A 133 11.92 -19.67 -13.31
CA GLY A 133 11.43 -19.25 -11.99
C GLY A 133 10.13 -19.97 -11.63
N VAL A 134 10.08 -20.65 -10.49
CA VAL A 134 8.86 -21.26 -9.94
C VAL A 134 8.57 -20.63 -8.57
N ASN A 135 7.44 -19.98 -8.45
CA ASN A 135 6.93 -19.44 -7.19
C ASN A 135 5.67 -20.21 -6.78
N GLY A 136 5.60 -20.66 -5.53
CA GLY A 136 4.44 -21.31 -4.96
C GLY A 136 4.12 -20.69 -3.61
N ARG A 137 2.90 -20.22 -3.42
CA ARG A 137 2.38 -19.69 -2.17
C ARG A 137 1.18 -20.51 -1.74
N PHE A 138 1.22 -20.97 -0.51
CA PHE A 138 0.17 -21.70 0.17
C PHE A 138 -0.23 -20.91 1.41
N SER A 139 -1.52 -20.78 1.68
CA SER A 139 -2.04 -20.19 2.92
C SER A 139 -3.22 -21.01 3.39
N GLN A 140 -3.19 -21.43 4.65
CA GLN A 140 -4.21 -22.24 5.28
C GLN A 140 -4.60 -21.62 6.62
N LYS A 141 -5.88 -21.29 6.75
CA LYS A 141 -6.51 -20.84 7.98
C LYS A 141 -7.01 -22.04 8.76
N LEU A 142 -6.46 -22.27 9.94
CA LEU A 142 -6.88 -23.30 10.88
C LEU A 142 -7.74 -22.64 11.96
N GLY A 143 -9.07 -22.72 11.82
CA GLY A 143 -10.02 -22.09 12.75
C GLY A 143 -10.13 -20.57 12.58
N SER A 144 -10.56 -19.88 13.63
CA SER A 144 -10.76 -18.42 13.64
C SER A 144 -9.51 -17.60 14.01
N SER A 145 -8.46 -18.26 14.51
CA SER A 145 -7.31 -17.58 15.12
C SER A 145 -5.95 -17.98 14.58
N TRP A 146 -5.82 -19.10 13.86
CA TRP A 146 -4.53 -19.54 13.30
C TRP A 146 -4.52 -19.45 11.78
N GLU A 147 -3.44 -18.92 11.23
CA GLU A 147 -3.19 -18.87 9.80
C GLU A 147 -1.74 -19.28 9.53
N ALA A 148 -1.55 -20.36 8.79
CA ALA A 148 -0.25 -20.80 8.33
C ALA A 148 -0.06 -20.40 6.87
N LYS A 149 1.09 -19.86 6.50
CA LYS A 149 1.44 -19.56 5.11
C LYS A 149 2.78 -20.21 4.79
N ALA A 150 2.93 -20.73 3.60
CA ALA A 150 4.20 -21.22 3.09
C ALA A 150 4.41 -20.62 1.70
N SER A 151 5.58 -20.04 1.44
CA SER A 151 5.97 -19.46 0.17
C SER A 151 7.28 -20.10 -0.26
N SER A 152 7.37 -20.51 -1.51
CA SER A 152 8.53 -21.18 -2.09
C SER A 152 8.85 -20.48 -3.39
N ASN A 153 10.04 -19.92 -3.50
CA ASN A 153 10.55 -19.32 -4.72
C ASN A 153 11.82 -20.06 -5.13
N SER A 154 11.78 -20.72 -6.27
CA SER A 154 12.91 -21.45 -6.85
C SER A 154 13.26 -20.84 -8.19
N HIS A 155 14.54 -20.64 -8.46
CA HIS A 155 15.07 -20.19 -9.74
C HIS A 155 16.03 -21.22 -10.29
N LEU A 156 15.74 -21.75 -11.48
CA LEU A 156 16.56 -22.79 -12.09
C LEU A 156 17.95 -22.30 -12.54
N LYS A 157 18.07 -21.02 -12.89
CA LYS A 157 19.32 -20.41 -13.39
C LYS A 157 20.27 -19.96 -12.27
N ASP A 158 19.74 -19.64 -11.08
CA ASP A 158 20.52 -19.12 -9.94
C ASP A 158 20.11 -19.81 -8.63
N PRO A 159 20.81 -20.88 -8.21
CA PRO A 159 20.49 -21.61 -6.98
C PRO A 159 20.53 -20.75 -5.70
N HIS A 160 21.31 -19.66 -5.70
CA HIS A 160 21.41 -18.73 -4.57
C HIS A 160 20.14 -17.88 -4.37
N ARG A 161 19.25 -17.82 -5.38
CA ARG A 161 17.98 -17.08 -5.31
C ARG A 161 16.82 -17.91 -4.77
N ASN A 162 17.05 -19.20 -4.48
CA ASN A 162 16.03 -20.06 -3.91
C ASN A 162 15.71 -19.63 -2.48
N MET A 163 14.45 -19.31 -2.21
CA MET A 163 13.95 -18.91 -0.91
C MET A 163 12.68 -19.69 -0.57
N HIS A 164 12.69 -20.39 0.56
CA HIS A 164 11.52 -21.08 1.10
C HIS A 164 11.15 -20.44 2.43
N GLU A 165 9.99 -19.81 2.53
CA GLU A 165 9.47 -19.16 3.72
C GLU A 165 8.25 -19.93 4.25
N GLY A 166 8.20 -20.21 5.54
CA GLY A 166 7.01 -20.63 6.27
C GLY A 166 6.69 -19.59 7.32
N SER A 167 5.46 -19.08 7.34
CA SER A 167 4.95 -18.22 8.39
C SER A 167 3.79 -18.88 9.13
N MET A 168 3.67 -18.60 10.42
CA MET A 168 2.57 -19.02 11.25
C MET A 168 2.09 -17.84 12.05
N GLU A 169 0.83 -17.51 11.90
CA GLU A 169 0.20 -16.35 12.46
C GLU A 169 -0.90 -16.80 13.43
N TYR A 170 -0.87 -16.22 14.63
CA TYR A 170 -1.89 -16.35 15.64
C TYR A 170 -2.49 -14.96 15.91
N THR A 171 -3.79 -14.86 15.77
CA THR A 171 -4.54 -13.62 16.01
C THR A 171 -5.51 -13.84 17.16
N GLY A 172 -5.12 -13.38 18.35
CA GLY A 172 -5.98 -13.32 19.53
C GLY A 172 -6.80 -12.03 19.57
N SER A 173 -7.60 -11.86 20.62
CA SER A 173 -8.41 -10.65 20.85
C SER A 173 -7.53 -9.42 21.13
N ASN A 174 -6.52 -9.57 21.98
CA ASN A 174 -5.71 -8.46 22.50
C ASN A 174 -4.27 -8.45 21.98
N PHE A 175 -3.79 -9.57 21.43
CA PHE A 175 -2.45 -9.69 20.88
C PHE A 175 -2.46 -10.51 19.59
N SER A 176 -1.49 -10.23 18.72
CA SER A 176 -1.19 -11.04 17.55
C SER A 176 0.29 -11.44 17.59
N LEU A 177 0.55 -12.71 17.29
CA LEU A 177 1.89 -13.29 17.18
C LEU A 177 2.04 -13.80 15.75
N ALA A 178 3.09 -13.37 15.06
CA ALA A 178 3.46 -13.93 13.77
C ALA A 178 4.88 -14.45 13.84
N THR A 179 5.10 -15.69 13.47
CA THR A 179 6.42 -16.31 13.40
C THR A 179 6.73 -16.59 11.94
N LYS A 180 7.91 -16.22 11.48
CA LYS A 180 8.39 -16.44 10.11
C LYS A 180 9.66 -17.25 10.12
N LEU A 181 9.79 -18.13 9.15
CA LEU A 181 10.93 -19.01 9.01
C LEU A 181 11.28 -19.11 7.54
N ALA A 182 12.34 -18.45 7.11
CA ALA A 182 12.80 -18.50 5.73
C ALA A 182 14.15 -19.21 5.61
N TRP A 183 14.29 -19.96 4.53
CA TRP A 183 15.53 -20.61 4.10
C TRP A 183 15.93 -20.00 2.77
N GLN A 184 17.02 -19.25 2.75
CA GLN A 184 17.58 -18.65 1.53
C GLN A 184 19.10 -18.81 1.52
N GLY A 185 19.58 -20.04 1.36
CA GLY A 185 21.01 -20.36 1.56
C GLY A 185 21.50 -20.22 3.01
N ALA A 186 20.66 -19.68 3.89
CA ALA A 186 20.84 -19.54 5.33
C ALA A 186 19.47 -19.54 6.01
N PHE A 187 19.46 -19.79 7.32
CA PHE A 187 18.25 -19.77 8.12
C PHE A 187 17.92 -18.35 8.57
N LEU A 188 16.70 -17.91 8.29
CA LEU A 188 16.11 -16.66 8.76
C LEU A 188 14.92 -17.03 9.65
N ALA A 189 14.97 -16.63 10.92
CA ALA A 189 13.88 -16.83 11.87
C ALA A 189 13.39 -15.48 12.36
N GLY A 190 12.13 -15.15 12.06
CA GLY A 190 11.45 -13.92 12.46
C GLY A 190 10.33 -14.18 13.45
N GLY A 191 10.11 -13.24 14.35
CA GLY A 191 8.98 -13.23 15.26
C GLY A 191 8.47 -11.82 15.47
N ALA A 192 7.20 -11.58 15.14
CA ALA A 192 6.50 -10.35 15.39
C ALA A 192 5.45 -10.52 16.49
N LEU A 193 5.50 -9.64 17.48
CA LEU A 193 4.53 -9.54 18.57
C LEU A 193 3.86 -8.19 18.49
N THR A 194 2.53 -8.17 18.45
CA THR A 194 1.75 -6.93 18.49
C THR A 194 0.74 -6.99 19.62
N GLY A 195 0.71 -5.94 20.44
CA GLY A 195 -0.23 -5.78 21.55
C GLY A 195 -1.04 -4.49 21.39
N ARG A 196 -2.34 -4.58 21.70
CA ARG A 196 -3.22 -3.41 21.77
C ARG A 196 -3.14 -2.80 23.17
N ILE A 197 -2.71 -1.55 23.28
CA ILE A 197 -2.59 -0.85 24.57
C ILE A 197 -3.80 0.08 24.78
N LEU A 198 -4.25 0.78 23.72
CA LEU A 198 -5.48 1.55 23.72
C LEU A 198 -6.39 1.09 22.57
N PRO A 199 -7.69 1.42 22.60
CA PRO A 199 -8.59 1.14 21.50
C PRO A 199 -8.09 1.65 20.14
N SER A 200 -7.40 2.80 20.12
CA SER A 200 -6.82 3.44 18.94
C SER A 200 -5.30 3.24 18.79
N LEU A 201 -4.60 2.75 19.81
CA LEU A 201 -3.13 2.63 19.81
C LEU A 201 -2.68 1.18 19.94
N GLN A 202 -1.94 0.72 18.94
CA GLN A 202 -1.30 -0.60 18.91
C GLN A 202 0.22 -0.42 18.83
N ILE A 203 0.94 -1.23 19.58
CA ILE A 203 2.40 -1.27 19.53
C ILE A 203 2.81 -2.72 19.25
N GLY A 204 3.77 -2.89 18.37
CA GLY A 204 4.36 -4.19 18.11
C GLY A 204 5.85 -4.09 17.89
N GLY A 205 6.51 -5.23 17.92
CA GLY A 205 7.88 -5.36 17.49
C GLY A 205 8.05 -6.62 16.66
N ASP A 206 8.92 -6.54 15.67
CA ASP A 206 9.43 -7.67 14.90
C ASP A 206 10.90 -7.89 15.26
N LEU A 207 11.29 -9.14 15.41
CA LEU A 207 12.67 -9.56 15.59
C LEU A 207 12.98 -10.64 14.57
N THR A 208 13.86 -10.33 13.61
CA THR A 208 14.30 -11.25 12.56
C THR A 208 15.78 -11.57 12.71
N CYS A 209 16.10 -12.83 13.00
CA CYS A 209 17.44 -13.37 13.13
C CYS A 209 17.87 -14.03 11.82
N VAL A 210 19.03 -13.63 11.28
CA VAL A 210 19.63 -14.17 10.05
C VAL A 210 20.93 -14.88 10.40
N ALA A 211 21.10 -16.12 9.94
CA ALA A 211 22.23 -16.98 10.26
C ALA A 211 23.02 -17.39 9.00
N VAL A 212 23.66 -16.42 8.31
CA VAL A 212 24.44 -16.68 7.08
C VAL A 212 25.95 -16.82 7.37
N ASN A 213 26.50 -16.05 8.32
CA ASN A 213 27.93 -16.06 8.70
C ASN A 213 28.14 -15.56 10.15
N GLY A 214 27.16 -15.81 11.01
CA GLY A 214 27.00 -15.22 12.34
C GLY A 214 25.52 -14.93 12.60
N ILE A 215 25.12 -14.80 13.87
CA ILE A 215 23.74 -14.48 14.25
C ILE A 215 23.58 -12.95 14.21
N THR A 216 23.00 -12.43 13.13
CA THR A 216 22.62 -11.02 13.04
C THR A 216 21.12 -10.89 13.30
N ALA A 217 20.75 -10.14 14.34
CA ALA A 217 19.36 -9.84 14.65
C ALA A 217 18.98 -8.46 14.13
N ILE A 218 17.97 -8.42 13.27
CA ILE A 218 17.25 -7.23 12.83
C ILE A 218 16.08 -7.07 13.78
N SER A 219 15.93 -5.89 14.36
CA SER A 219 14.80 -5.58 15.25
C SER A 219 14.04 -4.39 14.73
N GLN A 220 12.72 -4.47 14.70
CA GLN A 220 11.85 -3.37 14.34
C GLN A 220 10.84 -3.17 15.46
N VAL A 221 10.61 -1.93 15.86
CA VAL A 221 9.53 -1.58 16.77
C VAL A 221 8.59 -0.66 16.01
N GLY A 222 7.31 -0.95 16.06
CA GLY A 222 6.27 -0.22 15.33
C GLY A 222 5.15 0.20 16.25
N LEU A 223 4.59 1.36 15.96
CA LEU A 223 3.44 1.94 16.62
C LEU A 223 2.42 2.28 15.53
N ARG A 224 1.16 1.97 15.80
CA ARG A 224 0.02 2.30 14.95
C ARG A 224 -1.03 3.01 15.79
N TYR A 225 -1.35 4.22 15.39
CA TYR A 225 -2.43 5.02 15.93
C TYR A 225 -3.51 5.17 14.86
N ALA A 226 -4.68 4.61 15.10
CA ALA A 226 -5.82 4.68 14.18
C ALA A 226 -6.98 5.40 14.88
N GLU A 227 -7.31 6.60 14.40
CA GLU A 227 -8.43 7.39 14.89
C GLU A 227 -9.38 7.71 13.73
N GLY A 228 -10.47 6.94 13.65
CA GLY A 228 -11.53 7.13 12.65
C GLY A 228 -11.03 7.04 11.21
N LYS A 229 -10.79 8.19 10.58
CA LYS A 229 -10.41 8.35 9.16
C LYS A 229 -8.90 8.57 8.96
N ASP A 230 -8.16 8.78 10.04
CA ASP A 230 -6.74 9.07 10.03
C ASP A 230 -5.98 7.91 10.70
N VAL A 231 -4.96 7.40 10.01
CA VAL A 231 -4.10 6.34 10.51
C VAL A 231 -2.66 6.79 10.41
N PHE A 232 -2.00 6.83 11.56
CA PHE A 232 -0.60 7.15 11.70
C PHE A 232 0.16 5.90 12.12
N THR A 233 1.24 5.57 11.42
CA THR A 233 2.14 4.50 11.81
C THR A 233 3.58 5.00 11.85
N ALA A 234 4.34 4.51 12.82
CA ALA A 234 5.75 4.81 12.94
C ALA A 234 6.49 3.51 13.24
N ALA A 235 7.50 3.20 12.45
CA ALA A 235 8.35 2.03 12.61
C ALA A 235 9.81 2.46 12.69
N LEU A 236 10.49 2.00 13.73
CA LEU A 236 11.93 2.13 13.91
C LEU A 236 12.56 0.76 13.68
N SER A 237 13.27 0.57 12.58
CA SER A 237 14.06 -0.63 12.30
C SER A 237 15.52 -0.40 12.65
N ARG A 238 16.15 -1.47 13.13
CA ARG A 238 17.57 -1.57 13.42
C ARG A 238 18.11 -2.76 12.65
N THR A 239 18.87 -2.46 11.61
CA THR A 239 19.48 -3.45 10.73
C THR A 239 20.99 -3.42 10.93
N PRO A 240 21.65 -4.53 11.27
CA PRO A 240 23.11 -4.62 11.26
C PRO A 240 23.61 -4.57 9.82
N ASP A 241 24.60 -3.74 9.51
CA ASP A 241 25.24 -3.75 8.19
C ASP A 241 26.17 -4.99 8.06
N PRO A 242 25.91 -5.91 7.13
CA PRO A 242 26.75 -7.09 6.91
C PRO A 242 28.08 -6.79 6.20
N ARG A 243 28.30 -5.58 5.66
CA ARG A 243 29.51 -5.22 4.90
C ARG A 243 30.57 -4.46 5.71
N SER A 244 30.23 -3.93 6.88
CA SER A 244 31.18 -3.19 7.72
C SER A 244 31.73 -4.06 8.86
N PRO A 245 33.06 -4.25 8.96
CA PRO A 245 33.69 -4.98 10.08
C PRO A 245 33.55 -4.27 11.43
N VAL A 246 33.00 -3.05 11.47
CA VAL A 246 32.79 -2.24 12.69
C VAL A 246 31.37 -2.39 13.27
N GLY A 247 30.50 -3.23 12.69
CA GLY A 247 29.18 -3.50 13.27
C GLY A 247 28.28 -2.26 13.33
N ALA A 248 28.46 -1.33 12.38
CA ALA A 248 27.61 -0.16 12.26
C ALA A 248 26.15 -0.61 12.11
N LYS A 249 25.30 -0.11 13.01
CA LYS A 249 23.86 -0.40 12.99
C LYS A 249 23.19 0.70 12.17
N ILE A 250 22.48 0.30 11.13
CA ILE A 250 21.62 1.20 10.37
C ILE A 250 20.30 1.30 11.14
N HIS A 251 19.97 2.51 11.55
CA HIS A 251 18.73 2.86 12.19
C HIS A 251 17.85 3.55 11.14
N GLU A 252 16.80 2.89 10.71
CA GLU A 252 15.82 3.51 9.82
C GLU A 252 14.55 3.85 10.61
N LEU A 253 14.09 5.07 10.46
CA LEU A 253 12.83 5.55 10.98
C LEU A 253 11.88 5.77 9.80
N LYS A 254 10.78 5.02 9.79
CA LYS A 254 9.72 5.14 8.78
C LYS A 254 8.46 5.63 9.47
N MET A 255 8.00 6.82 9.11
CA MET A 255 6.72 7.36 9.58
C MET A 255 5.77 7.42 8.40
N GLN A 256 4.57 6.89 8.57
CA GLN A 256 3.53 6.90 7.55
C GLN A 256 2.28 7.54 8.13
N TYR A 257 1.66 8.40 7.35
CA TYR A 257 0.40 9.04 7.69
C TYR A 257 -0.56 8.83 6.54
N VAL A 258 -1.68 8.18 6.79
CA VAL A 258 -2.74 7.91 5.83
C VAL A 258 -3.99 8.62 6.31
N ARG A 259 -4.60 9.39 5.43
CA ARG A 259 -5.82 10.13 5.69
C ARG A 259 -6.83 9.88 4.58
N ARG A 260 -7.97 9.33 4.96
CA ARG A 260 -9.10 9.17 4.05
C ARG A 260 -9.95 10.44 4.04
N VAL A 261 -9.70 11.31 3.07
CA VAL A 261 -10.38 12.61 2.95
C VAL A 261 -11.83 12.43 2.51
N THR A 262 -12.07 11.56 1.54
CA THR A 262 -13.42 11.17 1.08
C THR A 262 -13.51 9.66 0.93
N GLU A 263 -14.72 9.14 0.67
CA GLU A 263 -14.85 7.71 0.37
C GLU A 263 -14.03 7.27 -0.85
N ARG A 264 -13.72 8.21 -1.76
CA ARG A 264 -13.02 7.97 -3.01
C ARG A 264 -11.56 8.43 -3.02
N LEU A 265 -11.20 9.40 -2.17
CA LEU A 265 -9.86 9.98 -2.10
C LEU A 265 -9.18 9.62 -0.79
N SER A 266 -8.06 8.91 -0.90
CA SER A 266 -7.14 8.60 0.18
C SER A 266 -5.80 9.27 -0.09
N LEU A 267 -5.28 9.99 0.88
CA LEU A 267 -3.94 10.59 0.83
C LEU A 267 -3.04 9.84 1.79
N ALA A 268 -1.79 9.63 1.39
CA ALA A 268 -0.78 9.00 2.20
C ALA A 268 0.54 9.77 2.09
N THR A 269 1.27 9.86 3.18
CA THR A 269 2.59 10.48 3.22
C THR A 269 3.51 9.57 4.01
N GLU A 270 4.70 9.32 3.49
CA GLU A 270 5.73 8.56 4.18
C GLU A 270 7.02 9.36 4.26
N TYR A 271 7.57 9.43 5.45
CA TYR A 271 8.88 9.97 5.74
C TYR A 271 9.80 8.83 6.15
N LYS A 272 10.86 8.60 5.38
CA LYS A 272 11.93 7.66 5.67
C LYS A 272 13.18 8.44 6.06
N TYR A 273 13.77 8.08 7.19
CA TYR A 273 15.04 8.65 7.63
C TYR A 273 16.00 7.52 8.00
N SER A 274 17.17 7.48 7.37
CA SER A 274 18.22 6.51 7.66
C SER A 274 19.38 7.18 8.38
N HIS A 275 19.77 6.61 9.52
CA HIS A 275 20.98 6.95 10.26
C HIS A 275 21.89 5.72 10.22
N PRO A 276 23.19 5.80 9.84
CA PRO A 276 24.10 6.97 9.86
C PRO A 276 24.25 7.75 8.55
N ASP A 277 23.70 7.28 7.44
CA ASP A 277 23.88 7.92 6.13
C ASP A 277 23.22 9.31 6.05
N LYS A 278 22.35 9.64 7.02
CA LYS A 278 21.57 10.90 7.10
C LYS A 278 20.74 11.14 5.85
N GLU A 279 20.35 10.06 5.19
CA GLU A 279 19.45 10.11 4.04
C GLU A 279 18.01 10.29 4.54
N SER A 280 17.31 11.24 3.95
CA SER A 280 15.89 11.49 4.20
C SER A 280 15.13 11.45 2.89
N GLY A 281 14.07 10.66 2.84
CA GLY A 281 13.14 10.60 1.72
C GLY A 281 11.73 10.90 2.20
N LEU A 282 11.04 11.81 1.52
CA LEU A 282 9.64 12.10 1.77
C LEU A 282 8.83 11.77 0.51
N GLN A 283 7.87 10.88 0.67
CA GLN A 283 7.00 10.36 -0.38
C GLN A 283 5.56 10.75 -0.10
N PHE A 284 4.89 11.27 -1.11
CA PHE A 284 3.48 11.60 -1.08
C PHE A 284 2.74 10.71 -2.07
N ALA A 285 1.78 9.94 -1.57
CA ALA A 285 0.91 9.12 -2.39
C ALA A 285 -0.53 9.60 -2.30
N TYR A 286 -1.26 9.51 -3.40
CA TYR A 286 -2.69 9.72 -3.42
C TYR A 286 -3.34 8.60 -4.22
N GLU A 287 -4.51 8.20 -3.75
CA GLU A 287 -5.35 7.23 -4.44
C GLU A 287 -6.73 7.83 -4.62
N TYR A 288 -7.21 7.77 -5.85
CA TYR A 288 -8.56 8.12 -6.23
C TYR A 288 -9.26 6.90 -6.82
N ALA A 289 -10.21 6.34 -6.08
CA ALA A 289 -11.06 5.23 -6.51
C ALA A 289 -12.39 5.76 -7.07
N PHE A 290 -12.55 5.69 -8.39
CA PHE A 290 -13.84 5.79 -9.07
C PHE A 290 -14.57 4.44 -9.07
N ARG A 291 -15.83 4.43 -9.50
CA ARG A 291 -16.62 3.18 -9.65
C ARG A 291 -16.07 2.24 -10.71
N GLN A 292 -15.47 2.79 -11.76
CA GLN A 292 -14.96 2.04 -12.91
C GLN A 292 -13.44 2.18 -13.07
N ALA A 293 -12.79 3.11 -12.39
CA ALA A 293 -11.34 3.33 -12.53
C ALA A 293 -10.70 3.62 -11.18
N ARG A 294 -9.41 3.31 -11.05
CA ARG A 294 -8.59 3.62 -9.89
C ARG A 294 -7.34 4.32 -10.38
N VAL A 295 -7.11 5.53 -9.85
CA VAL A 295 -5.94 6.35 -10.15
C VAL A 295 -5.09 6.40 -8.89
N GLN A 296 -3.82 6.08 -9.00
CA GLN A 296 -2.85 6.17 -7.93
C GLN A 296 -1.66 7.00 -8.42
N GLY A 297 -1.23 7.97 -7.63
CA GLY A 297 -0.04 8.76 -7.93
C GLY A 297 0.89 8.83 -6.73
N LEU A 298 2.19 8.82 -6.99
CA LEU A 298 3.26 8.86 -5.98
C LEU A 298 4.28 9.90 -6.43
N ILE A 299 4.64 10.77 -5.51
CA ILE A 299 5.59 11.86 -5.72
C ILE A 299 6.66 11.73 -4.65
N ASP A 300 7.91 11.62 -5.05
CA ASP A 300 9.05 11.54 -4.16
C ASP A 300 9.86 12.85 -4.18
N THR A 301 10.58 13.11 -3.09
CA THR A 301 11.50 14.26 -2.96
C THR A 301 12.69 14.15 -3.91
N ASP A 302 13.03 12.94 -4.36
CA ASP A 302 13.99 12.64 -5.42
C ASP A 302 13.58 13.16 -6.82
N CYS A 303 12.48 13.93 -6.92
CA CYS A 303 11.88 14.34 -8.19
C CYS A 303 11.50 13.12 -9.06
N LYS A 304 11.06 12.04 -8.42
CA LYS A 304 10.45 10.90 -9.08
C LYS A 304 8.94 11.01 -8.95
N VAL A 305 8.26 10.90 -10.07
CA VAL A 305 6.79 10.90 -10.12
C VAL A 305 6.35 9.61 -10.79
N SER A 306 5.50 8.84 -10.12
CA SER A 306 4.81 7.72 -10.73
C SER A 306 3.31 7.90 -10.68
N CYS A 307 2.64 7.41 -11.71
CA CYS A 307 1.20 7.39 -11.83
C CYS A 307 0.76 6.04 -12.41
N CYS A 308 -0.27 5.46 -11.82
CA CYS A 308 -0.91 4.25 -12.29
C CYS A 308 -2.42 4.48 -12.38
N VAL A 309 -2.99 4.23 -13.54
CA VAL A 309 -4.42 4.30 -13.82
C VAL A 309 -4.86 2.91 -14.23
N SER A 310 -5.77 2.30 -13.48
CA SER A 310 -6.38 1.02 -13.82
C SER A 310 -7.88 1.18 -13.98
N ASP A 311 -8.43 0.60 -15.02
CA ASP A 311 -9.86 0.45 -15.26
C ASP A 311 -10.29 -0.96 -14.82
N PHE A 312 -11.50 -1.08 -14.30
CA PHE A 312 -12.13 -2.35 -13.96
C PHE A 312 -12.39 -3.22 -15.21
N THR A 313 -12.46 -2.63 -16.39
CA THR A 313 -12.53 -3.37 -17.68
C THR A 313 -11.25 -4.13 -18.02
N GLY A 314 -10.19 -3.95 -17.22
CA GLY A 314 -8.93 -4.67 -17.34
C GLY A 314 -7.82 -3.90 -18.04
N PHE A 315 -8.07 -2.68 -18.53
CA PHE A 315 -6.99 -1.85 -19.06
C PHE A 315 -6.30 -1.04 -17.95
N GLY A 316 -4.99 -0.93 -18.01
CA GLY A 316 -4.24 -0.06 -17.11
C GLY A 316 -3.04 0.58 -17.78
N PHE A 317 -2.72 1.79 -17.34
CA PHE A 317 -1.58 2.57 -17.76
C PHE A 317 -0.72 2.89 -16.54
N SER A 318 0.58 2.72 -16.67
CA SER A 318 1.56 3.12 -15.67
C SER A 318 2.62 3.99 -16.32
N GLY A 319 3.05 5.03 -15.60
CA GLY A 319 4.17 5.86 -16.00
C GLY A 319 4.98 6.24 -14.77
N MET A 320 6.29 6.08 -14.85
CA MET A 320 7.26 6.60 -13.91
C MET A 320 8.25 7.50 -14.64
N ILE A 321 8.44 8.68 -14.06
CA ILE A 321 9.33 9.70 -14.57
C ILE A 321 10.33 10.01 -13.46
N ASP A 322 11.61 9.80 -13.74
CA ASP A 322 12.71 10.28 -12.91
C ASP A 322 13.27 11.56 -13.56
N TYR A 323 12.89 12.72 -13.02
CA TYR A 323 13.36 14.01 -13.56
C TYR A 323 14.84 14.25 -13.31
N ALA A 324 15.43 13.64 -12.27
CA ALA A 324 16.84 13.83 -11.95
C ALA A 324 17.75 13.10 -12.94
N LYS A 325 17.34 11.92 -13.40
CA LYS A 325 18.11 11.11 -14.36
C LYS A 325 17.62 11.26 -15.81
N GLY A 326 16.44 11.83 -16.01
CA GLY A 326 15.80 11.90 -17.32
C GLY A 326 15.36 10.53 -17.85
N ASP A 327 15.07 9.59 -16.96
CA ASP A 327 14.64 8.24 -17.32
C ASP A 327 13.11 8.15 -17.25
N TYR A 328 12.50 7.63 -18.31
CA TYR A 328 11.05 7.58 -18.49
C TYR A 328 10.63 6.15 -18.75
N LYS A 329 9.80 5.61 -17.86
CA LYS A 329 9.29 4.23 -17.96
C LYS A 329 7.79 4.27 -18.08
N PHE A 330 7.28 3.74 -19.17
CA PHE A 330 5.85 3.64 -19.42
C PHE A 330 5.48 2.18 -19.60
N GLY A 331 4.34 1.81 -19.04
CA GLY A 331 3.80 0.47 -19.11
C GLY A 331 2.31 0.47 -19.37
N VAL A 332 1.86 -0.55 -20.09
CA VAL A 332 0.44 -0.79 -20.32
C VAL A 332 0.14 -2.21 -19.89
N VAL A 333 -0.93 -2.38 -19.13
CA VAL A 333 -1.46 -3.67 -18.72
C VAL A 333 -2.84 -3.90 -19.32
N MET A 334 -3.08 -5.12 -19.75
CA MET A 334 -4.38 -5.59 -20.22
C MET A 334 -4.71 -6.90 -19.50
N HIS A 335 -5.66 -6.83 -18.58
CA HIS A 335 -6.28 -7.97 -17.91
C HIS A 335 -7.47 -8.44 -18.73
N VAL A 336 -7.35 -9.59 -19.38
CA VAL A 336 -8.44 -10.29 -20.04
C VAL A 336 -9.04 -11.25 -19.04
N LEU A 337 -10.14 -10.82 -18.40
CA LEU A 337 -11.01 -11.74 -17.67
C LEU A 337 -12.02 -12.30 -18.68
N PRO A 338 -11.97 -13.60 -19.02
CA PRO A 338 -13.06 -14.21 -19.76
C PRO A 338 -14.31 -14.10 -18.88
N GLN A 339 -15.36 -13.49 -19.43
CA GLN A 339 -16.66 -13.50 -18.80
C GLN A 339 -17.09 -14.96 -18.64
N PRO A 340 -17.53 -15.41 -17.45
CA PRO A 340 -18.17 -16.71 -17.34
C PRO A 340 -19.40 -16.71 -18.27
N GLU A 341 -19.53 -17.75 -19.08
CA GLU A 341 -20.65 -17.90 -20.01
C GLU A 341 -21.98 -17.70 -19.26
N PRO A 342 -22.88 -16.82 -19.73
CA PRO A 342 -24.22 -16.71 -19.17
C PRO A 342 -25.02 -17.94 -19.61
N GLY A 343 -24.94 -19.05 -18.85
CA GLY A 343 -25.54 -20.31 -19.32
C GLY A 343 -25.81 -21.43 -18.33
N GLN A 344 -25.48 -21.33 -17.03
CA GLN A 344 -25.81 -22.42 -16.09
C GLN A 344 -26.26 -21.90 -14.73
N GLN A 345 -27.54 -21.55 -14.66
CA GLN A 345 -28.29 -21.48 -13.42
C GLN A 345 -28.52 -22.92 -12.91
N PRO A 346 -28.11 -23.29 -11.68
CA PRO A 346 -28.62 -24.50 -11.06
C PRO A 346 -30.06 -24.25 -10.60
N MET A 347 -31.01 -25.05 -11.11
CA MET A 347 -32.34 -25.24 -10.50
C MET A 347 -32.24 -26.17 -9.31
#